data_AF-A0AAP0SAQ9-F1
#
_entry.id   AF-A0AAP0SAQ9-F1
#
_cell.length_a   1.000
_cell.length_b   1.000
_cell.length_c   1.000
_cell.angle_alpha   90.00
_cell.angle_beta   90.00
_cell.angle_gamma   90.00
#
_symmetry.space_group_name_H-M   'P 1'
#
loop_
_entity.id
_entity.type
_entity.pdbx_description
1 polymer ?
#
loop_
_entity_poly.entity_id
_entity_poly.type
_entity_poly.pdbx_seq_one_letter_code
_entity_poly.pdbx_strand_id
1 'polypeptide(L)'
;MGCLVSTPRVSGGIRSKPGKVGEIVVFVPGLRIPKPIDFSQPLGDALSKSLIERLSALRTRIVVMAGQEEPMSAKPRRTATQHGGSSLADLQQALEDYLPVLLGLVQNGIHLQHMLQFVWANQEDYAEETAMSNSWYEVLSVLHLMAVLSLSQANTLLLPKKTADSYQSKVSEESRRASIDIFLKAAGYLDFAVQLVLPQFPLELRLQLCILSSLPLSILSSLCEAFRLQSPVSSLQSL
;
A
#
# COMPACT_ATOMS: atom_id res chain seq x y z
N MET A 1 -30.07 -60.48 8.53
CA MET A 1 -28.78 -61.20 8.70
C MET A 1 -27.94 -60.95 7.46
N GLY A 2 -26.89 -60.14 7.59
CA GLY A 2 -26.01 -59.71 6.51
C GLY A 2 -24.55 -59.87 6.94
N CYS A 3 -23.71 -60.26 5.99
CA CYS A 3 -22.48 -61.02 6.17
C CYS A 3 -21.21 -60.13 6.23
N LEU A 4 -20.17 -60.70 6.84
CA LEU A 4 -18.72 -60.47 6.69
C LEU A 4 -18.02 -59.27 7.34
N VAL A 5 -17.30 -59.63 8.41
CA VAL A 5 -16.16 -58.98 9.06
C VAL A 5 -15.03 -58.70 8.06
N SER A 6 -14.37 -57.55 8.20
CA SER A 6 -13.05 -57.28 7.62
C SER A 6 -12.19 -56.54 8.65
N THR A 7 -11.18 -57.21 9.21
CA THR A 7 -10.09 -56.64 10.02
C THR A 7 -8.87 -56.29 9.14
N PRO A 8 -7.95 -55.43 9.62
CA PRO A 8 -7.26 -54.44 8.81
C PRO A 8 -5.94 -54.96 8.22
N ARG A 9 -5.58 -54.47 7.02
CA ARG A 9 -4.19 -54.51 6.55
C ARG A 9 -3.52 -53.17 6.84
N VAL A 10 -2.62 -53.19 7.82
CA VAL A 10 -1.57 -52.20 8.00
C VAL A 10 -0.64 -52.30 6.79
N SER A 11 -0.56 -51.23 5.99
CA SER A 11 0.60 -51.00 5.13
C SER A 11 0.76 -49.51 4.86
N GLY A 12 1.80 -48.91 5.47
CA GLY A 12 2.54 -47.77 4.94
C GLY A 12 1.76 -46.52 4.54
N GLY A 13 0.91 -45.99 5.40
CA GLY A 13 0.40 -44.63 5.24
C GLY A 13 1.56 -43.64 5.42
N ILE A 14 2.12 -43.14 4.32
CA ILE A 14 2.92 -41.91 4.33
C ILE A 14 1.97 -40.83 4.85
N ARG A 15 2.05 -40.56 6.16
CA ARG A 15 1.50 -39.34 6.74
C ARG A 15 2.25 -38.21 6.06
N SER A 16 1.64 -37.63 5.03
CA SER A 16 2.06 -36.36 4.46
C SER A 16 2.05 -35.36 5.61
N LYS A 17 3.22 -35.12 6.20
CA LYS A 17 3.41 -33.94 7.05
C LYS A 17 3.02 -32.75 6.16
N PRO A 18 2.14 -31.84 6.60
CA PRO A 18 1.93 -30.61 5.84
C PRO A 18 3.31 -29.99 5.64
N GLY A 19 3.70 -29.86 4.37
CA GLY A 19 5.01 -29.34 4.01
C GLY A 19 5.23 -28.03 4.76
N LYS A 20 6.44 -27.84 5.33
CA LYS A 20 6.83 -26.53 5.83
C LYS A 20 6.72 -25.57 4.64
N VAL A 21 5.67 -24.76 4.62
CA VAL A 21 5.57 -23.64 3.69
C VAL A 21 6.84 -22.81 3.90
N GLY A 22 7.55 -22.56 2.80
CA GLY A 22 8.78 -21.77 2.83
C GLY A 22 8.52 -20.37 3.37
N GLU A 23 9.60 -19.62 3.58
CA GLU A 23 9.52 -18.21 3.93
C GLU A 23 8.72 -17.45 2.86
N ILE A 24 7.66 -16.74 3.27
CA ILE A 24 6.82 -15.94 2.37
C ILE A 24 7.29 -14.50 2.49
N VAL A 25 7.83 -13.97 1.40
CA VAL A 25 8.13 -12.55 1.25
C VAL A 25 7.26 -11.99 0.13
N VAL A 26 6.63 -10.84 0.37
CA VAL A 26 5.87 -10.13 -0.65
C VAL A 26 6.76 -9.07 -1.28
N PHE A 27 6.67 -8.94 -2.60
CA PHE A 27 7.33 -7.84 -3.28
C PHE A 27 6.72 -6.51 -2.85
N VAL A 28 7.56 -5.60 -2.37
CA VAL A 28 7.18 -4.24 -1.97
C VAL A 28 7.94 -3.29 -2.90
N PRO A 29 7.25 -2.49 -3.72
CA PRO A 29 7.92 -1.47 -4.51
C PRO A 29 8.58 -0.41 -3.62
N GLY A 30 9.61 0.28 -4.15
CA GLY A 30 10.27 1.39 -3.46
C GLY A 30 9.28 2.49 -3.05
N LEU A 31 9.52 3.10 -1.88
CA LEU A 31 8.70 4.21 -1.40
C LEU A 31 8.89 5.43 -2.31
N ARG A 32 7.79 6.14 -2.54
CA ARG A 32 7.81 7.43 -3.24
C ARG A 32 7.58 8.54 -2.23
N ILE A 33 8.44 9.55 -2.26
CA ILE A 33 8.47 10.64 -1.29
C ILE A 33 7.97 11.92 -1.96
N PRO A 34 6.93 12.58 -1.43
CA PRO A 34 6.49 13.86 -1.96
C PRO A 34 7.53 14.95 -1.67
N LYS A 35 7.74 15.87 -2.61
CA LYS A 35 8.56 17.08 -2.38
C LYS A 35 7.71 18.20 -1.80
N PRO A 36 8.24 19.12 -0.98
CA PRO A 36 7.49 20.28 -0.47
C PRO A 36 6.79 21.07 -1.57
N ILE A 37 5.62 21.63 -1.27
CA ILE A 37 4.87 22.51 -2.18
C ILE A 37 4.32 23.67 -1.35
N ASP A 38 4.33 24.87 -1.93
CA ASP A 38 3.67 26.03 -1.35
C ASP A 38 2.25 26.16 -1.92
N PHE A 39 1.25 25.95 -1.07
CA PHE A 39 -0.15 26.10 -1.44
C PHE A 39 -0.66 27.54 -1.32
N SER A 40 0.07 28.43 -0.63
CA SER A 40 -0.42 29.77 -0.31
C SER A 40 -0.47 30.68 -1.52
N GLN A 41 0.54 30.63 -2.39
CA GLN A 41 0.56 31.43 -3.61
C GLN A 41 -0.50 30.98 -4.63
N PRO A 42 -0.64 29.67 -4.97
CA PRO A 42 -1.52 29.28 -6.06
C PRO A 42 -2.99 29.20 -5.66
N LEU A 43 -3.30 28.97 -4.37
CA LEU A 43 -4.67 28.78 -3.89
C LEU A 43 -5.19 29.94 -3.03
N GLY A 44 -4.37 30.97 -2.79
CA GLY A 44 -4.65 32.07 -1.84
C GLY A 44 -5.98 32.79 -2.05
N ASP A 45 -6.39 32.94 -3.31
CA ASP A 45 -7.65 33.60 -3.69
C ASP A 45 -8.83 32.63 -3.86
N ALA A 46 -8.54 31.33 -3.98
CA ALA A 46 -9.53 30.30 -4.30
C ALA A 46 -10.07 29.59 -3.05
N LEU A 47 -9.29 29.51 -1.96
CA LEU A 47 -9.64 28.79 -0.74
C LEU A 47 -9.47 29.65 0.50
N SER A 48 -10.14 29.28 1.59
CA SER A 48 -9.92 29.93 2.89
C SER A 48 -8.49 29.69 3.40
N LYS A 49 -7.93 30.69 4.07
CA LYS A 49 -6.60 30.59 4.71
C LYS A 49 -6.47 29.35 5.60
N SER A 50 -7.50 29.04 6.38
CA SER A 50 -7.55 27.87 7.26
C SER A 50 -7.45 26.54 6.51
N LEU A 51 -8.03 26.43 5.30
CA LEU A 51 -7.92 25.22 4.48
C LEU A 51 -6.53 25.09 3.88
N ILE A 52 -5.95 26.20 3.41
CA ILE A 52 -4.58 26.24 2.88
C ILE A 52 -3.57 25.85 3.96
N GLU A 53 -3.70 26.40 5.18
CA GLU A 53 -2.86 26.06 6.32
C GLU A 53 -2.99 24.58 6.69
N ARG A 54 -4.22 24.06 6.77
CA ARG A 54 -4.46 22.64 7.05
C ARG A 54 -3.86 21.73 6.00
N LEU A 55 -4.03 22.04 4.72
CA LEU A 55 -3.48 21.28 3.61
C LEU A 55 -1.95 21.27 3.63
N SER A 56 -1.36 22.45 3.86
CA SER A 56 0.10 22.63 3.98
C SER A 56 0.67 21.84 5.14
N ALA A 57 0.02 21.89 6.32
CA ALA A 57 0.46 21.18 7.51
C ALA A 57 0.41 19.66 7.33
N LEU A 58 -0.70 19.13 6.81
CA LEU A 58 -0.86 17.69 6.55
C LEU A 58 0.17 17.19 5.55
N ARG A 59 0.36 17.90 4.44
CA ARG A 59 1.33 17.50 3.43
C ARG A 59 2.77 17.60 3.95
N THR A 60 3.11 18.66 4.69
CA THR A 60 4.43 18.79 5.31
C THR A 60 4.72 17.64 6.28
N ARG A 61 3.74 17.22 7.08
CA ARG A 61 3.86 16.05 7.96
C ARG A 61 4.21 14.79 7.17
N ILE A 62 3.53 14.54 6.05
CA ILE A 62 3.81 13.39 5.16
C ILE A 62 5.23 13.48 4.59
N VAL A 63 5.63 14.64 4.06
CA VAL A 63 6.98 14.86 3.49
C VAL A 63 8.07 14.54 4.51
N VAL A 64 7.92 15.03 5.74
CA VAL A 64 8.89 14.80 6.83
C VAL A 64 8.94 13.33 7.21
N MET A 65 7.79 12.68 7.42
CA MET A 65 7.72 11.28 7.83
C MET A 65 8.23 10.34 6.74
N ALA A 66 7.81 10.52 5.50
CA ALA A 66 8.25 9.70 4.36
C ALA A 66 9.75 9.89 4.05
N GLY A 67 10.29 11.09 4.29
CA GLY A 67 11.73 11.36 4.11
C GLY A 67 12.65 10.74 5.18
N GLN A 68 12.10 10.31 6.32
CA GLN A 68 12.86 9.69 7.42
C GLN A 68 12.96 8.16 7.31
N GLU A 69 12.10 7.53 6.49
CA GLU A 69 12.19 6.11 6.18
C GLU A 69 13.42 5.90 5.26
N GLU A 70 14.64 5.75 5.81
CA GLU A 70 15.89 5.71 5.02
C GLU A 70 16.05 4.43 4.15
N PRO A 71 16.83 4.49 3.04
CA PRO A 71 17.10 3.33 2.20
C PRO A 71 17.86 2.25 2.99
N MET A 72 17.39 1.02 2.91
CA MET A 72 17.92 -0.13 3.66
C MET A 72 19.37 -0.54 3.31
N SER A 73 20.11 0.26 2.52
CA SER A 73 21.38 -0.10 1.89
C SER A 73 22.66 0.49 2.51
N ALA A 74 22.60 1.34 3.54
CA ALA A 74 23.80 1.94 4.15
C ALA A 74 23.98 1.65 5.65
N LYS A 75 24.66 0.52 5.95
CA LYS A 75 25.25 0.08 7.24
C LYS A 75 24.27 -0.33 8.37
N PRO A 76 24.60 -1.39 9.14
CA PRO A 76 23.80 -1.80 10.28
C PRO A 76 24.14 -0.87 11.46
N ARG A 77 23.40 0.23 11.60
CA ARG A 77 23.48 1.00 12.84
C ARG A 77 22.76 0.22 13.93
N ARG A 78 23.56 -0.32 14.86
CA ARG A 78 23.11 -0.98 16.09
C ARG A 78 22.37 0.00 17.00
N THR A 79 21.10 0.22 16.71
CA THR A 79 20.05 0.57 17.67
C THR A 79 18.74 0.10 17.06
N ALA A 80 18.47 -1.20 17.22
CA ALA A 80 17.12 -1.72 17.11
C ALA A 80 16.31 -1.17 18.29
N THR A 81 15.94 0.10 18.25
CA THR A 81 14.73 0.54 18.95
C THR A 81 13.58 -0.10 18.21
N GLN A 82 12.74 -0.83 18.93
CA GLN A 82 11.59 -1.61 18.45
C GLN A 82 10.47 -0.73 17.84
N HIS A 83 10.80 0.39 17.19
CA HIS A 83 9.89 1.46 16.78
C HIS A 83 9.73 1.63 15.26
N GLY A 84 10.30 0.77 14.42
CA GLY A 84 10.03 0.81 12.97
C GLY A 84 8.56 0.56 12.61
N GLY A 85 7.77 -0.06 13.52
CA GLY A 85 6.33 -0.22 13.33
C GLY A 85 5.52 1.05 13.64
N SER A 86 6.00 1.93 14.52
CA SER A 86 5.27 3.15 14.89
C SER A 86 5.42 4.23 13.83
N SER A 87 6.60 4.38 13.21
CA SER A 87 6.80 5.39 12.16
C SER A 87 5.95 5.12 10.91
N LEU A 88 5.88 3.87 10.45
CA LEU A 88 5.03 3.47 9.32
C LEU A 88 3.53 3.67 9.62
N ALA A 89 3.08 3.33 10.83
CA ALA A 89 1.69 3.53 11.24
C ALA A 89 1.35 5.02 11.36
N ASP A 90 2.25 5.85 11.88
CA ASP A 90 2.08 7.30 11.98
C ASP A 90 2.01 7.96 10.60
N LEU A 91 2.83 7.51 9.65
CA LEU A 91 2.79 7.96 8.25
C LEU A 91 1.49 7.50 7.57
N GLN A 92 1.06 6.26 7.78
CA GLN A 92 -0.22 5.74 7.28
C GLN A 92 -1.38 6.61 7.78
N GLN A 93 -1.41 6.96 9.07
CA GLN A 93 -2.43 7.83 9.64
C GLN A 93 -2.36 9.24 9.04
N ALA A 94 -1.17 9.80 8.85
CA ALA A 94 -1.03 11.12 8.21
C ALA A 94 -1.61 11.14 6.78
N LEU A 95 -1.46 10.05 6.03
CA LEU A 95 -2.05 9.89 4.70
C LEU A 95 -3.59 9.76 4.78
N GLU A 96 -4.10 9.02 5.76
CA GLU A 96 -5.55 8.90 6.02
C GLU A 96 -6.19 10.23 6.43
N ASP A 97 -5.47 11.09 7.16
CA ASP A 97 -5.93 12.43 7.53
C ASP A 97 -5.91 13.40 6.33
N TYR A 98 -4.96 13.22 5.42
CA TYR A 98 -4.76 14.06 4.23
C TYR A 98 -5.75 13.76 3.11
N LEU A 99 -6.02 12.47 2.85
CA LEU A 99 -6.81 12.02 1.72
C LEU A 99 -8.21 12.66 1.62
N PRO A 100 -9.01 12.79 2.71
CA PRO A 100 -10.33 13.42 2.63
C PRO A 100 -10.26 14.90 2.24
N VAL A 101 -9.25 15.62 2.73
CA VAL A 101 -9.04 17.04 2.38
C VAL A 101 -8.69 17.15 0.90
N LEU A 102 -7.80 16.28 0.42
CA LEU A 102 -7.38 16.24 -0.99
C LEU A 102 -8.54 15.86 -1.92
N LEU A 103 -9.36 14.86 -1.56
CA LEU A 103 -10.56 14.51 -2.33
C LEU A 103 -11.56 15.66 -2.39
N GLY A 104 -11.73 16.41 -1.29
CA GLY A 104 -12.53 17.63 -1.27
C GLY A 104 -12.00 18.70 -2.22
N LEU A 105 -10.68 18.84 -2.37
CA LEU A 105 -10.10 19.75 -3.35
C LEU A 105 -10.38 19.31 -4.79
N VAL A 106 -10.27 18.02 -5.05
CA VAL A 106 -10.42 17.46 -6.40
C VAL A 106 -11.87 17.51 -6.87
N GLN A 107 -12.84 17.23 -5.98
CA GLN A 107 -14.27 17.30 -6.30
C GLN A 107 -14.75 18.73 -6.60
N ASN A 108 -14.15 19.73 -5.97
CA ASN A 108 -14.40 21.15 -6.24
C ASN A 108 -13.45 21.73 -7.33
N GLY A 109 -12.59 20.87 -7.91
CA GLY A 109 -11.27 21.27 -8.40
C GLY A 109 -11.12 21.46 -9.89
N ILE A 110 -12.19 21.49 -10.70
CA ILE A 110 -12.05 21.75 -12.15
C ILE A 110 -11.30 23.08 -12.38
N HIS A 111 -11.52 24.08 -11.52
CA HIS A 111 -10.80 25.36 -11.58
C HIS A 111 -9.38 25.32 -10.99
N LEU A 112 -9.05 24.34 -10.14
CA LEU A 112 -7.75 24.20 -9.46
C LEU A 112 -6.75 23.34 -10.24
N GLN A 113 -7.21 22.64 -11.29
CA GLN A 113 -6.34 21.92 -12.20
C GLN A 113 -5.32 22.90 -12.83
N HIS A 114 -4.06 22.47 -12.92
CA HIS A 114 -2.92 23.24 -13.41
C HIS A 114 -2.38 24.37 -12.51
N MET A 115 -3.06 24.76 -11.43
CA MET A 115 -2.50 25.77 -10.49
C MET A 115 -1.37 25.21 -9.63
N LEU A 116 -1.37 23.91 -9.37
CA LEU A 116 -0.40 23.22 -8.53
C LEU A 116 0.35 22.19 -9.34
N GLN A 117 1.67 22.12 -9.16
CA GLN A 117 2.51 21.05 -9.67
C GLN A 117 2.95 20.14 -8.52
N PHE A 118 2.50 18.89 -8.58
CA PHE A 118 2.84 17.89 -7.58
C PHE A 118 4.07 17.11 -8.03
N VAL A 119 5.08 17.04 -7.15
CA VAL A 119 6.35 16.36 -7.43
C VAL A 119 6.58 15.25 -6.42
N TRP A 120 6.90 14.06 -6.93
CA TRP A 120 7.20 12.85 -6.16
C TRP A 120 8.50 12.22 -6.68
N ALA A 121 9.39 11.86 -5.76
CA ALA A 121 10.65 11.19 -6.06
C ALA A 121 10.60 9.73 -5.64
N ASN A 122 11.19 8.83 -6.43
CA ASN A 122 11.46 7.47 -5.99
C ASN A 122 12.64 7.49 -5.00
N GLN A 123 12.49 6.82 -3.87
CA GLN A 123 13.55 6.72 -2.86
C GLN A 123 14.72 5.85 -3.33
N GLU A 124 14.44 4.82 -4.14
CA GLU A 124 15.47 3.88 -4.63
C GLU A 124 16.25 4.46 -5.83
N ASP A 125 15.61 5.35 -6.60
CA ASP A 125 16.23 6.10 -7.68
C ASP A 125 15.80 7.58 -7.65
N TYR A 126 16.63 8.41 -7.02
CA TYR A 126 16.38 9.86 -6.93
C TYR A 126 16.37 10.57 -8.30
N ALA A 127 16.84 9.93 -9.38
CA ALA A 127 16.75 10.50 -10.73
C ALA A 127 15.35 10.31 -11.34
N GLU A 128 14.55 9.37 -10.82
CA GLU A 128 13.16 9.13 -11.24
C GLU A 128 12.19 10.05 -10.48
N GLU A 129 12.34 11.36 -10.68
CA GLU A 129 11.35 12.33 -10.23
C GLU A 129 10.20 12.46 -11.24
N THR A 130 8.99 12.58 -10.71
CA THR A 130 7.78 12.73 -11.51
C THR A 130 7.03 13.95 -11.04
N ALA A 131 6.72 14.83 -11.98
CA ALA A 131 6.06 16.10 -11.72
C ALA A 131 4.82 16.23 -12.60
N MET A 132 3.66 16.50 -12.01
CA MET A 132 2.42 16.67 -12.76
C MET A 132 1.54 17.76 -12.16
N SER A 133 1.02 18.63 -13.02
CA SER A 133 0.10 19.69 -12.62
C SER A 133 -1.36 19.24 -12.60
N ASN A 134 -1.63 18.17 -11.87
CA ASN A 134 -2.95 17.54 -11.79
C ASN A 134 -3.23 17.03 -10.37
N SER A 135 -4.31 17.48 -9.76
CA SER A 135 -4.69 17.09 -8.39
C SER A 135 -5.08 15.61 -8.27
N TRP A 136 -5.59 14.99 -9.34
CA TRP A 136 -5.82 13.54 -9.36
C TRP A 136 -4.51 12.75 -9.30
N TYR A 137 -3.39 13.34 -9.74
CA TYR A 137 -2.08 12.69 -9.65
C TYR A 137 -1.56 12.68 -8.21
N GLU A 138 -1.84 13.72 -7.42
CA GLU A 138 -1.57 13.69 -5.98
C GLU A 138 -2.39 12.59 -5.30
N VAL A 139 -3.68 12.47 -5.61
CA VAL A 139 -4.55 11.39 -5.06
C VAL A 139 -3.99 10.02 -5.41
N LEU A 140 -3.62 9.81 -6.68
CA LEU A 140 -3.03 8.57 -7.14
C LEU A 140 -1.74 8.23 -6.38
N SER A 141 -0.87 9.22 -6.19
CA SER A 141 0.42 9.03 -5.51
C SER A 141 0.26 8.74 -4.02
N VAL A 142 -0.70 9.39 -3.36
CA VAL A 142 -1.08 9.12 -1.96
C VAL A 142 -1.62 7.69 -1.81
N LEU A 143 -2.57 7.27 -2.65
CA LEU A 143 -3.13 5.92 -2.61
C LEU A 143 -2.07 4.85 -2.87
N HIS A 144 -1.16 5.12 -3.81
CA HIS A 144 -0.02 4.24 -4.07
C HIS A 144 0.88 4.10 -2.84
N LEU A 145 1.27 5.21 -2.20
CA LEU A 145 2.09 5.17 -0.99
C LEU A 145 1.39 4.40 0.15
N MET A 146 0.08 4.63 0.37
CA MET A 146 -0.71 3.89 1.36
C MET A 146 -0.72 2.38 1.10
N ALA A 147 -0.79 1.96 -0.16
CA ALA A 147 -0.71 0.56 -0.54
C ALA A 147 0.70 -0.01 -0.25
N VAL A 148 1.76 0.69 -0.66
CA VAL A 148 3.15 0.25 -0.45
C VAL A 148 3.49 0.15 1.06
N LEU A 149 3.02 1.09 1.88
CA LEU A 149 3.18 1.03 3.34
C LEU A 149 2.45 -0.17 3.95
N SER A 150 1.22 -0.44 3.48
CA SER A 150 0.46 -1.61 3.90
C SER A 150 1.19 -2.92 3.53
N LEU A 151 1.71 -3.03 2.30
CA LEU A 151 2.52 -4.19 1.88
C LEU A 151 3.79 -4.36 2.74
N SER A 152 4.46 -3.25 3.08
CA SER A 152 5.63 -3.23 3.96
C SER A 152 5.31 -3.72 5.38
N GLN A 153 4.16 -3.30 5.91
CA GLN A 153 3.67 -3.72 7.22
C GLN A 153 3.33 -5.22 7.24
N ALA A 154 2.64 -5.71 6.20
CA ALA A 154 2.33 -7.13 6.06
C ALA A 154 3.60 -8.00 5.99
N ASN A 155 4.62 -7.54 5.25
CA ASN A 155 5.92 -8.20 5.22
C ASN A 155 6.55 -8.31 6.61
N THR A 156 6.52 -7.24 7.40
CA THR A 156 7.09 -7.25 8.76
C THR A 156 6.43 -8.29 9.68
N LEU A 157 5.15 -8.59 9.46
CA LEU A 157 4.43 -9.64 10.17
C LEU A 157 4.77 -11.05 9.69
N LEU A 158 5.08 -11.20 8.40
CA LEU A 158 5.40 -12.46 7.75
C LEU A 158 6.88 -12.84 7.83
N LEU A 159 7.76 -11.90 8.21
CA LEU A 159 9.17 -12.20 8.44
C LEU A 159 9.36 -13.04 9.71
N PRO A 160 10.05 -14.19 9.64
CA PRO A 160 10.28 -15.06 10.80
C PRO A 160 11.11 -14.37 11.89
N LYS A 161 10.53 -14.11 13.07
CA LYS A 161 11.24 -13.51 14.20
C LYS A 161 12.08 -14.57 14.91
N LYS A 162 13.42 -14.41 14.94
CA LYS A 162 14.31 -15.26 15.74
C LYS A 162 14.10 -14.96 17.22
N THR A 163 13.40 -15.84 17.94
CA THR A 163 13.39 -15.82 19.42
C THR A 163 14.66 -16.50 19.94
N ALA A 164 15.21 -15.99 21.04
CA ALA A 164 16.49 -16.46 21.63
C ALA A 164 16.48 -17.95 22.00
N ASP A 165 15.30 -18.51 22.25
CA ASP A 165 15.11 -19.94 22.47
C ASP A 165 14.28 -20.55 21.34
N SER A 166 14.88 -21.54 20.67
CA SER A 166 14.30 -22.58 19.80
C SER A 166 14.64 -22.51 18.31
N TYR A 167 14.98 -23.69 17.78
CA TYR A 167 15.30 -24.01 16.39
C TYR A 167 14.10 -23.88 15.40
N GLN A 168 13.05 -23.11 15.73
CA GLN A 168 11.91 -22.87 14.83
C GLN A 168 11.50 -21.40 14.82
N SER A 169 12.12 -20.64 13.92
CA SER A 169 11.58 -19.36 13.46
C SER A 169 10.33 -19.64 12.62
N LYS A 170 9.14 -19.59 13.23
CA LYS A 170 7.85 -19.77 12.55
C LYS A 170 6.97 -18.55 12.77
N VAL A 171 6.39 -18.05 11.68
CA VAL A 171 5.35 -17.01 11.70
C VAL A 171 4.11 -17.54 12.41
N SER A 172 3.61 -16.78 13.39
CA SER A 172 2.37 -17.10 14.12
C SER A 172 1.16 -17.08 13.19
N GLU A 173 0.16 -17.94 13.45
CA GLU A 173 -1.12 -17.93 12.72
C GLU A 173 -1.84 -16.58 12.83
N GLU A 174 -1.70 -15.89 13.97
CA GLU A 174 -2.25 -14.55 14.17
C GLU A 174 -1.58 -13.52 13.27
N SER A 175 -0.25 -13.59 13.11
CA SER A 175 0.49 -12.72 12.19
C SER A 175 0.11 -12.98 10.73
N ARG A 176 -0.17 -14.24 10.37
CA ARG A 176 -0.70 -14.57 9.03
C ARG A 176 -2.08 -13.97 8.83
N ARG A 177 -2.99 -14.14 9.79
CA ARG A 177 -4.36 -13.57 9.69
C ARG A 177 -4.32 -12.05 9.57
N ALA A 178 -3.56 -11.37 10.43
CA ALA A 178 -3.39 -9.92 10.37
C ALA A 178 -2.77 -9.45 9.04
N SER A 179 -1.82 -10.21 8.48
CA SER A 179 -1.25 -9.88 7.16
C SER A 179 -2.29 -9.93 6.04
N ILE A 180 -3.27 -10.85 6.11
CA ILE A 180 -4.36 -10.93 5.12
C ILE A 180 -5.20 -9.65 5.15
N ASP A 181 -5.59 -9.18 6.34
CA ASP A 181 -6.37 -7.95 6.48
C ASP A 181 -5.63 -6.74 5.91
N ILE A 182 -4.31 -6.67 6.14
CA ILE A 182 -3.45 -5.60 5.60
C ILE A 182 -3.32 -5.71 4.07
N PHE A 183 -3.20 -6.91 3.50
CA PHE A 183 -3.23 -7.09 2.04
C PHE A 183 -4.54 -6.66 1.44
N LEU A 184 -5.67 -6.97 2.08
CA LEU A 184 -6.99 -6.52 1.64
C LEU A 184 -7.09 -4.99 1.67
N LYS A 185 -6.55 -4.35 2.71
CA LYS A 185 -6.47 -2.89 2.80
C LYS A 185 -5.63 -2.30 1.65
N ALA A 186 -4.45 -2.88 1.37
CA ALA A 186 -3.60 -2.47 0.26
C ALA A 186 -4.31 -2.61 -1.10
N ALA A 187 -4.97 -3.75 -1.32
CA ALA A 187 -5.75 -4.00 -2.53
C ALA A 187 -6.91 -3.00 -2.68
N GLY A 188 -7.59 -2.63 -1.59
CA GLY A 188 -8.64 -1.61 -1.61
C GLY A 188 -8.14 -0.24 -2.09
N TYR A 189 -6.96 0.20 -1.65
CA TYR A 189 -6.36 1.45 -2.14
C TYR A 189 -6.05 1.41 -3.64
N LEU A 190 -5.52 0.28 -4.10
CA LEU A 190 -5.14 0.09 -5.50
C LEU A 190 -6.37 -0.06 -6.42
N ASP A 191 -7.40 -0.79 -5.99
CA ASP A 191 -8.65 -0.90 -6.74
C ASP A 191 -9.35 0.45 -6.83
N PHE A 192 -9.40 1.24 -5.75
CA PHE A 192 -9.92 2.60 -5.79
C PHE A 192 -9.14 3.48 -6.79
N ALA A 193 -7.80 3.39 -6.78
CA ALA A 193 -6.96 4.11 -7.73
C ALA A 193 -7.28 3.72 -9.19
N VAL A 194 -7.44 2.42 -9.47
CA VAL A 194 -7.74 1.92 -10.81
C VAL A 194 -9.14 2.29 -11.28
N GLN A 195 -10.15 2.15 -10.41
CA GLN A 195 -11.56 2.32 -10.79
C GLN A 195 -11.97 3.79 -10.85
N LEU A 196 -11.44 4.65 -9.98
CA LEU A 196 -11.96 6.01 -9.81
C LEU A 196 -10.96 7.11 -10.17
N VAL A 197 -9.66 6.85 -10.00
CA VAL A 197 -8.61 7.85 -10.21
C VAL A 197 -8.01 7.75 -11.62
N LEU A 198 -7.61 6.56 -12.08
CA LEU A 198 -7.05 6.37 -13.42
C LEU A 198 -7.96 6.85 -14.56
N PRO A 199 -9.30 6.68 -14.51
CA PRO A 199 -10.19 7.19 -15.55
C PRO A 199 -10.14 8.71 -15.73
N GLN A 200 -9.66 9.45 -14.73
CA GLN A 200 -9.54 10.91 -14.76
C GLN A 200 -8.37 11.40 -15.61
N PHE A 201 -7.52 10.50 -16.10
CA PHE A 201 -6.39 10.81 -16.98
C PHE A 201 -6.69 10.44 -18.43
N PRO A 202 -6.12 11.17 -19.42
CA PRO A 202 -6.01 10.74 -20.80
C PRO A 202 -5.29 9.39 -20.93
N LEU A 203 -5.60 8.63 -21.98
CA LEU A 203 -5.10 7.26 -22.17
C LEU A 203 -3.57 7.19 -22.23
N GLU A 204 -2.94 8.19 -22.86
CA GLU A 204 -1.49 8.29 -23.02
C GLU A 204 -0.80 8.43 -21.66
N LEU A 205 -1.38 9.25 -20.77
CA LEU A 205 -0.87 9.44 -19.41
C LEU A 205 -1.14 8.22 -18.52
N ARG A 206 -2.26 7.49 -18.71
CA ARG A 206 -2.52 6.27 -17.95
C ARG A 206 -1.42 5.24 -18.14
N LEU A 207 -0.96 5.04 -19.38
CA LEU A 207 0.11 4.08 -19.67
C LEU A 207 1.43 4.48 -19.02
N GLN A 208 1.79 5.77 -19.06
CA GLN A 208 2.99 6.28 -18.39
C GLN A 208 2.89 6.16 -16.87
N LEU A 209 1.73 6.51 -16.28
CA LEU A 209 1.51 6.44 -14.83
C LEU A 209 1.49 5.02 -14.29
N CYS A 210 0.94 4.06 -15.05
CA CYS A 210 0.97 2.65 -14.68
C CYS A 210 2.38 2.04 -14.72
N ILE A 211 3.27 2.56 -15.58
CA ILE A 211 4.69 2.17 -15.58
C ILE A 211 5.40 2.79 -14.37
N LEU A 212 5.09 4.05 -14.04
CA LEU A 212 5.66 4.79 -12.90
C LEU A 212 5.12 4.36 -11.52
N SER A 213 3.97 3.68 -11.46
CA SER A 213 3.40 3.21 -10.20
C SER A 213 4.00 1.88 -9.73
N SER A 214 4.93 1.28 -10.47
CA SER A 214 5.76 0.12 -10.05
C SER A 214 5.03 -1.15 -9.57
N LEU A 215 3.69 -1.16 -9.50
CA LEU A 215 2.90 -2.38 -9.48
C LEU A 215 2.58 -2.73 -10.92
N PRO A 216 3.19 -3.79 -11.51
CA PRO A 216 2.79 -4.22 -12.82
C PRO A 216 1.28 -4.51 -12.81
N LEU A 217 0.57 -3.97 -13.79
CA LEU A 217 -0.87 -4.19 -14.02
C LEU A 217 -1.27 -5.66 -13.86
N SER A 218 -0.36 -6.59 -14.17
CA SER A 218 -0.55 -8.02 -13.96
C SER A 218 -0.63 -8.44 -12.49
N ILE A 219 0.16 -7.88 -11.57
CA ILE A 219 0.07 -8.15 -10.12
C ILE A 219 -1.19 -7.51 -9.54
N LEU A 220 -1.50 -6.29 -9.96
CA LEU A 220 -2.70 -5.56 -9.56
C LEU A 220 -3.98 -6.31 -10.01
N SER A 221 -4.01 -6.76 -11.28
CA SER A 221 -5.08 -7.60 -11.83
C SER A 221 -5.12 -8.97 -11.18
N SER A 222 -3.98 -9.62 -10.92
CA SER A 222 -3.95 -10.94 -10.29
C SER A 222 -4.40 -10.89 -8.83
N LEU A 223 -4.02 -9.86 -8.08
CA LEU A 223 -4.50 -9.63 -6.72
C LEU A 223 -6.01 -9.32 -6.75
N CYS A 224 -6.44 -8.36 -7.57
CA CYS A 224 -7.86 -8.03 -7.70
C CYS A 224 -8.72 -9.22 -8.16
N GLU A 225 -8.26 -10.04 -9.11
CA GLU A 225 -8.96 -11.25 -9.56
C GLU A 225 -8.95 -12.37 -8.51
N ALA A 226 -7.81 -12.62 -7.86
CA ALA A 226 -7.72 -13.60 -6.77
C ALA A 226 -8.69 -13.25 -5.62
N PHE A 227 -8.90 -11.96 -5.34
CA PHE A 227 -9.82 -11.51 -4.29
C PHE A 227 -11.29 -11.41 -4.76
N ARG A 228 -11.57 -11.09 -6.04
CA ARG A 228 -12.94 -11.21 -6.59
C ARG A 228 -13.50 -12.62 -6.51
N LEU A 229 -12.63 -13.64 -6.56
CA LEU A 229 -13.00 -15.04 -6.37
C LEU A 229 -13.23 -15.44 -4.90
N GLN A 230 -12.81 -14.60 -3.94
CA GLN A 230 -12.95 -14.85 -2.50
C GLN A 230 -14.01 -13.98 -1.81
N SER A 231 -14.52 -12.94 -2.46
CA SER A 231 -15.63 -12.12 -1.96
C SER A 231 -16.97 -12.62 -2.53
N PRO A 232 -17.89 -13.14 -1.70
CA PRO A 232 -19.24 -13.46 -2.14
C PRO A 232 -20.07 -12.17 -2.16
N VAL A 233 -19.76 -11.27 -3.08
CA VAL A 233 -20.63 -10.11 -3.37
C VAL A 233 -20.88 -10.07 -4.89
N SER A 234 -21.50 -11.14 -5.36
CA SER A 234 -22.12 -11.24 -6.68
C SER A 234 -23.64 -11.29 -6.51
N SER A 235 -24.22 -10.34 -5.79
CA SER A 235 -25.67 -10.17 -5.73
C SER A 235 -25.96 -8.74 -5.34
N LEU A 236 -26.02 -7.82 -6.32
CA LEU A 236 -26.86 -6.61 -6.34
C LEU A 236 -26.41 -5.69 -7.49
N GLN A 237 -26.57 -6.18 -8.72
CA GLN A 237 -26.77 -5.33 -9.89
C GLN A 237 -27.89 -5.92 -10.73
N SER A 238 -29.12 -5.75 -10.21
CA SER A 238 -30.35 -5.82 -11.00
C SER A 238 -31.43 -5.00 -10.29
N LEU A 239 -31.29 -3.67 -10.34
CA LEU A 239 -32.39 -2.70 -10.24
C LEU A 239 -31.98 -1.45 -11.03
#